data_AF-A0A9P5YEN1-F1
#
_entry.id   AF-A0A9P5YEN1-F1
#
_cell.length_a   1.000
_cell.length_b   1.000
_cell.length_c   1.000
_cell.angle_alpha   90.00
_cell.angle_beta   90.00
_cell.angle_gamma   90.00
#
_symmetry.space_group_name_H-M   'P 1'
#
loop_
_entity.id
_entity.type
_entity.pdbx_description
1 polymer ?
#
loop_
_entity_poly.entity_id
_entity_poly.type
_entity_poly.pdbx_seq_one_letter_code
_entity_poly.pdbx_strand_id
1 'polypeptide(L)'
;MRDLENLLISKIEPQKRSTKKEQYDKTKYWTYCENTKAAFQNLYMFCFALAKQEQSRNIEMETAVALWSVLLVPRYPLMSEVLGFIDEKGSYKATNKDLWTMMLEFCETVNPNLCDYEGDGAWPTLLDDFVIWKKGPAGDVGGEVGTE
;
A
#
# COMPACT_ATOMS: atom_id res chain seq x y z
N MET A 1 24.41 3.73 -4.49
CA MET A 1 23.41 4.78 -4.14
C MET A 1 21.97 4.31 -4.41
N ARG A 2 21.72 2.99 -4.52
CA ARG A 2 20.36 2.42 -4.64
C ARG A 2 19.97 1.63 -3.39
N ASP A 3 20.81 1.64 -2.37
CA ASP A 3 20.77 0.70 -1.26
C ASP A 3 19.51 0.89 -0.39
N LEU A 4 19.05 2.15 -0.23
CA LEU A 4 17.81 2.46 0.48
C LEU A 4 16.56 2.14 -0.34
N GLU A 5 16.56 2.39 -1.65
CA GLU A 5 15.47 2.03 -2.54
C GLU A 5 15.30 0.51 -2.61
N ASN A 6 16.43 -0.19 -2.76
CA ASN A 6 16.48 -1.65 -2.72
C ASN A 6 15.89 -2.18 -1.42
N LEU A 7 16.30 -1.64 -0.28
CA LEU A 7 15.84 -2.07 1.04
C LEU A 7 14.37 -1.71 1.30
N LEU A 8 14.00 -0.44 1.09
CA LEU A 8 12.72 0.11 1.54
C LEU A 8 11.63 0.05 0.48
N ILE A 9 11.93 -0.02 -0.81
CA ILE A 9 10.91 -0.08 -1.88
C ILE A 9 10.89 -1.45 -2.53
N SER A 10 12.06 -1.98 -2.91
CA SER A 10 12.13 -3.25 -3.65
C SER A 10 12.20 -4.51 -2.79
N LYS A 11 12.25 -4.38 -1.44
CA LYS A 11 12.44 -5.48 -0.47
C LYS A 11 13.65 -6.38 -0.79
N ILE A 12 14.70 -5.82 -1.40
CA ILE A 12 15.95 -6.50 -1.70
C ILE A 12 16.80 -6.56 -0.43
N GLU A 13 17.34 -7.74 -0.12
CA GLU A 13 18.18 -7.94 1.06
C GLU A 13 19.42 -7.01 1.07
N PRO A 14 19.78 -6.45 2.23
CA PRO A 14 20.94 -5.59 2.35
C PRO A 14 22.24 -6.37 2.08
N GLN A 15 23.22 -5.68 1.49
CA GLN A 15 24.56 -6.25 1.35
C GLN A 15 25.20 -6.49 2.73
N LYS A 16 25.97 -7.58 2.85
CA LYS A 16 26.67 -7.92 4.10
C LYS A 16 27.58 -6.75 4.53
N ARG A 17 27.62 -6.47 5.84
CA ARG A 17 28.55 -5.49 6.42
C ARG A 17 29.98 -5.83 5.99
N SER A 18 30.62 -4.88 5.31
CA SER A 18 32.02 -4.97 4.93
C SER A 18 32.91 -4.65 6.13
N THR A 19 34.01 -5.37 6.29
CA THR A 19 35.05 -5.06 7.30
C THR A 19 36.00 -3.95 6.84
N LYS A 20 35.93 -3.54 5.56
CA LYS A 20 36.72 -2.42 5.03
C LYS A 20 36.10 -1.09 5.46
N LYS A 21 36.96 -0.14 5.82
CA LYS A 21 36.57 1.23 6.22
C LYS A 21 35.71 1.85 5.11
N GLU A 22 34.44 2.10 5.42
CA GLU A 22 33.49 2.67 4.45
C GLU A 22 33.78 4.15 4.20
N GLN A 23 33.58 4.59 2.95
CA GLN A 23 33.83 5.98 2.53
C GLN A 23 32.82 6.97 3.12
N TYR A 24 31.62 6.51 3.47
CA TYR A 24 30.52 7.33 3.98
C TYR A 24 29.96 6.70 5.25
N ASP A 25 29.46 7.55 6.17
CA ASP A 25 28.77 7.07 7.37
C ASP A 25 27.46 6.38 7.00
N LYS A 26 27.39 5.07 7.22
CA LYS A 26 26.20 4.24 6.99
C LYS A 26 25.44 3.87 8.25
N THR A 27 25.70 4.52 9.39
CA THR A 27 25.07 4.18 10.68
C THR A 27 23.55 4.10 10.56
N LYS A 28 22.91 5.12 9.97
CA LYS A 28 21.45 5.13 9.74
C LYS A 28 20.98 4.01 8.82
N TYR A 29 21.71 3.74 7.74
CA TYR A 29 21.39 2.65 6.81
C TYR A 29 21.34 1.31 7.56
N TRP A 30 22.34 1.04 8.41
CA TRP A 30 22.37 -0.19 9.19
C TRP A 30 21.24 -0.28 10.21
N THR A 31 20.87 0.84 10.86
CA THR A 31 19.67 0.89 11.72
C THR A 31 18.40 0.55 10.95
N TYR A 32 18.26 1.00 9.70
CA TYR A 32 17.11 0.64 8.87
C TYR A 32 17.12 -0.84 8.47
N CYS A 33 18.29 -1.43 8.26
CA CYS A 33 18.40 -2.87 7.98
C CYS A 33 17.91 -3.71 9.17
N GLU A 34 18.23 -3.31 10.39
CA GLU A 34 17.83 -4.01 11.63
C GLU A 34 16.31 -4.05 11.82
N ASN A 35 15.59 -3.01 11.39
CA ASN A 35 14.13 -2.98 11.40
C ASN A 35 13.56 -2.35 10.12
N THR A 36 13.62 -3.11 9.03
CA THR A 36 13.18 -2.65 7.70
C THR A 36 11.68 -2.32 7.67
N LYS A 37 10.86 -3.05 8.47
CA LYS A 37 9.42 -2.76 8.58
C LYS A 37 9.18 -1.37 9.17
N ALA A 38 9.76 -1.07 10.33
CA ALA A 38 9.62 0.25 10.95
C ALA A 38 10.23 1.37 10.10
N ALA A 39 11.37 1.10 9.44
CA ALA A 39 11.98 2.05 8.53
C ALA A 39 11.06 2.39 7.34
N PHE A 40 10.41 1.39 6.75
CA PHE A 40 9.43 1.60 5.68
C PHE A 40 8.19 2.33 6.18
N GLN A 41 7.63 1.95 7.33
CA GLN A 41 6.48 2.64 7.92
C GLN A 41 6.79 4.12 8.19
N ASN A 42 8.00 4.44 8.68
CA ASN A 42 8.43 5.82 8.87
C ASN A 42 8.52 6.59 7.54
N LEU A 43 9.09 5.98 6.49
CA LEU A 43 9.12 6.57 5.14
C LEU A 43 7.69 6.81 4.61
N TYR A 44 6.83 5.81 4.75
CA TYR A 44 5.44 5.86 4.28
C TYR A 44 4.66 7.01 4.96
N MET A 45 4.79 7.14 6.29
CA MET A 45 4.15 8.23 7.03
C MET A 45 4.78 9.60 6.73
N PHE A 46 6.09 9.65 6.49
CA PHE A 46 6.78 10.86 6.07
C PHE A 46 6.25 11.37 4.73
N CYS A 47 6.03 10.51 3.73
CA CYS A 47 5.50 10.91 2.42
C CYS A 47 4.11 11.56 2.53
N PHE A 48 3.23 11.04 3.39
CA PHE A 48 1.94 11.68 3.66
C PHE A 48 2.12 13.07 4.29
N ALA A 49 2.98 13.18 5.31
CA ALA A 49 3.24 14.46 5.98
C ALA A 49 3.87 15.49 5.03
N LEU A 50 4.73 15.05 4.10
CA LEU A 50 5.37 15.88 3.09
C LEU A 50 4.38 16.41 2.06
N ALA A 51 3.47 15.56 1.57
CA ALA A 51 2.48 15.93 0.56
C ALA A 51 1.31 16.75 1.13
N LYS A 52 1.01 16.60 2.42
CA LYS A 52 -0.07 17.29 3.10
C LYS A 52 0.28 18.76 3.35
N GLN A 53 -0.50 19.68 2.79
CA GLN A 53 -0.42 21.10 3.11
C GLN A 53 -0.63 21.36 4.61
N GLU A 54 -0.01 22.41 5.17
CA GLU A 54 0.01 22.68 6.62
C GLU A 54 -1.39 22.75 7.25
N GLN A 55 -2.34 23.41 6.57
CA GLN A 55 -3.70 23.61 7.07
C GLN A 55 -4.66 22.47 6.69
N SER A 56 -4.24 21.54 5.82
CA SER A 56 -5.08 20.42 5.38
C SER A 56 -4.88 19.20 6.29
N ARG A 57 -5.95 18.40 6.43
CA ARG A 57 -5.90 17.06 7.02
C ARG A 57 -5.76 15.95 5.98
N ASN A 58 -5.89 16.30 4.70
CA ASN A 58 -5.96 15.37 3.58
C ASN A 58 -4.95 15.75 2.49
N ILE A 59 -4.58 14.77 1.69
CA ILE A 59 -3.91 14.96 0.39
C ILE A 59 -4.90 14.70 -0.73
N GLU A 60 -4.70 15.32 -1.90
CA GLU A 60 -5.50 15.05 -3.09
C GLU A 60 -5.34 13.58 -3.51
N MET A 61 -6.42 12.97 -4.02
CA MET A 61 -6.39 11.55 -4.40
C MET A 61 -5.33 11.28 -5.46
N GLU A 62 -5.16 12.17 -6.44
CA GLU A 62 -4.12 12.06 -7.47
C GLU A 62 -2.71 12.00 -6.86
N THR A 63 -2.44 12.85 -5.86
CA THR A 63 -1.16 12.84 -5.13
C THR A 63 -0.99 11.54 -4.34
N ALA A 64 -2.05 11.04 -3.71
CA ALA A 64 -2.02 9.76 -2.99
C ALA A 64 -1.72 8.59 -3.93
N VAL A 65 -2.40 8.51 -5.07
CA VAL A 65 -2.21 7.50 -6.13
C VAL A 65 -0.77 7.53 -6.65
N ALA A 66 -0.22 8.72 -6.94
CA ALA A 66 1.15 8.87 -7.38
C ALA A 66 2.14 8.32 -6.34
N LEU A 67 1.98 8.67 -5.05
CA LEU A 67 2.85 8.16 -4.00
C LEU A 67 2.70 6.64 -3.79
N TRP A 68 1.48 6.12 -3.80
CA TRP A 68 1.22 4.68 -3.70
C TRP A 68 1.82 3.89 -4.87
N SER A 69 1.81 4.44 -6.08
CA SER A 69 2.44 3.83 -7.25
C SER A 69 3.96 3.63 -7.08
N VAL A 70 4.62 4.52 -6.33
CA VAL A 70 6.05 4.44 -6.05
C VAL A 70 6.33 3.57 -4.82
N LEU A 71 5.52 3.71 -3.77
CA LEU A 71 5.81 3.10 -2.47
C LEU A 71 5.28 1.67 -2.33
N LEU A 72 4.08 1.40 -2.85
CA LEU A 72 3.33 0.17 -2.55
C LEU A 72 3.27 -0.79 -3.74
N VAL A 73 3.13 -0.31 -4.98
CA VAL A 73 3.08 -1.18 -6.17
C VAL A 73 4.31 -2.09 -6.30
N PRO A 74 5.56 -1.62 -6.09
CA PRO A 74 6.73 -2.51 -6.14
C PRO A 74 6.75 -3.57 -5.03
N ARG A 75 5.98 -3.36 -3.94
CA ARG A 75 6.00 -4.20 -2.73
C ARG A 75 4.83 -5.18 -2.65
N TYR A 76 3.70 -4.83 -3.26
CA TYR A 76 2.40 -5.49 -3.08
C TYR A 76 1.66 -5.52 -4.42
N PRO A 77 1.57 -6.69 -5.08
CA PRO A 77 0.89 -6.82 -6.39
C PRO A 77 -0.56 -6.32 -6.40
N LEU A 78 -1.26 -6.51 -5.28
CA LEU A 78 -2.66 -6.07 -5.09
C LEU A 78 -2.83 -4.55 -5.31
N MET A 79 -1.80 -3.76 -5.02
CA MET A 79 -1.89 -2.30 -5.10
C MET A 79 -2.12 -1.82 -6.54
N SER A 80 -1.58 -2.51 -7.55
CA SER A 80 -1.82 -2.14 -8.95
C SER A 80 -3.32 -2.21 -9.30
N GLU A 81 -4.03 -3.19 -8.75
CA GLU A 81 -5.48 -3.35 -8.94
C GLU A 81 -6.25 -2.28 -8.17
N VAL A 82 -5.83 -1.95 -6.94
CA VAL A 82 -6.44 -0.87 -6.15
C VAL A 82 -6.32 0.47 -6.88
N LEU A 83 -5.16 0.79 -7.45
CA LEU A 83 -4.99 2.03 -8.22
C LEU A 83 -5.88 2.06 -9.47
N GLY A 84 -5.98 0.95 -10.19
CA GLY A 84 -6.90 0.83 -11.34
C GLY A 84 -8.36 1.04 -10.94
N PHE A 85 -8.79 0.48 -9.81
CA PHE A 85 -10.13 0.69 -9.27
C PHE A 85 -10.40 2.15 -8.90
N ILE A 86 -9.45 2.83 -8.24
CA ILE A 86 -9.61 4.25 -7.86
C ILE A 86 -9.79 5.12 -9.11
N ASP A 87 -9.00 4.85 -10.16
CA ASP A 87 -9.08 5.55 -11.44
C ASP A 87 -10.43 5.30 -12.13
N GLU A 88 -10.86 4.04 -12.22
CA GLU A 88 -12.15 3.65 -12.83
C GLU A 88 -13.35 4.30 -12.09
N LYS A 89 -13.32 4.33 -10.76
CA LYS A 89 -14.41 4.93 -9.97
C LYS A 89 -14.45 6.45 -10.07
N GLY A 90 -13.30 7.12 -10.03
CA GLY A 90 -13.17 8.59 -10.15
C GLY A 90 -13.89 9.45 -9.09
N SER A 91 -14.63 8.84 -8.16
CA SER A 91 -15.44 9.51 -7.15
C SER A 91 -14.65 9.93 -5.92
N TYR A 92 -13.55 9.24 -5.59
CA TYR A 92 -12.70 9.57 -4.45
C TYR A 92 -11.80 10.77 -4.77
N LYS A 93 -11.90 11.84 -3.96
CA LYS A 93 -11.19 13.11 -4.22
C LYS A 93 -10.00 13.38 -3.32
N ALA A 94 -9.95 12.74 -2.15
CA ALA A 94 -8.89 12.99 -1.18
C ALA A 94 -8.64 11.76 -0.30
N THR A 95 -7.43 11.72 0.26
CA THR A 95 -6.99 10.70 1.21
C THR A 95 -6.64 11.36 2.54
N ASN A 96 -7.27 10.92 3.62
CA ASN A 96 -6.92 11.34 4.98
C ASN A 96 -5.84 10.40 5.57
N LYS A 97 -5.34 10.73 6.77
CA LYS A 97 -4.31 9.93 7.45
C LYS A 97 -4.76 8.49 7.73
N ASP A 98 -6.04 8.31 8.04
CA ASP A 98 -6.62 7.01 8.39
C ASP A 98 -6.62 6.07 7.19
N LEU A 99 -7.26 6.46 6.07
CA LEU A 99 -7.23 5.72 4.80
C LEU A 99 -5.79 5.47 4.33
N TRP A 100 -4.90 6.45 4.44
CA TRP A 100 -3.48 6.26 4.13
C TRP A 100 -2.86 5.13 4.95
N THR A 101 -3.10 5.10 6.26
CA THR A 101 -2.55 4.09 7.16
C THR A 101 -3.17 2.71 6.89
N MET A 102 -4.50 2.65 6.77
CA MET A 102 -5.26 1.43 6.49
C MET A 102 -4.93 0.83 5.13
N MET A 103 -4.60 1.63 4.12
CA MET A 103 -4.15 1.12 2.80
C MET A 103 -2.89 0.25 2.92
N LEU A 104 -1.92 0.68 3.73
CA LEU A 104 -0.71 -0.12 3.97
C LEU A 104 -1.05 -1.38 4.76
N GLU A 105 -1.88 -1.26 5.78
CA GLU A 105 -2.30 -2.41 6.59
C GLU A 105 -3.01 -3.46 5.72
N PHE A 106 -3.95 -3.02 4.88
CA PHE A 106 -4.64 -3.88 3.93
C PHE A 106 -3.69 -4.63 3.01
N CYS A 107 -2.66 -3.95 2.48
CA CYS A 107 -1.62 -4.60 1.67
C CYS A 107 -0.74 -5.59 2.46
N GLU A 108 -0.59 -5.40 3.77
CA GLU A 108 0.22 -6.27 4.65
C GLU A 108 -0.57 -7.48 5.17
N THR A 109 -1.87 -7.34 5.41
CA THR A 109 -2.67 -8.32 6.16
C THR A 109 -3.68 -9.09 5.32
N VAL A 110 -4.17 -8.52 4.21
CA VAL A 110 -5.18 -9.17 3.37
C VAL A 110 -4.52 -9.94 2.24
N ASN A 111 -4.98 -11.17 2.00
CA ASN A 111 -4.51 -11.98 0.90
C ASN A 111 -4.78 -11.28 -0.44
N PRO A 112 -3.84 -11.30 -1.41
CA PRO A 112 -4.07 -10.73 -2.74
C PRO A 112 -5.29 -11.28 -3.48
N ASN A 113 -5.73 -12.50 -3.16
CA ASN A 113 -6.94 -13.12 -3.71
C ASN A 113 -8.21 -12.82 -2.88
N LEU A 114 -8.09 -12.02 -1.82
CA LEU A 114 -9.17 -11.57 -0.93
C LEU A 114 -9.96 -12.70 -0.24
N CYS A 115 -9.37 -13.90 -0.12
CA CYS A 115 -10.04 -15.06 0.45
C CYS A 115 -10.24 -14.98 1.97
N ASP A 116 -9.44 -14.17 2.65
CA ASP A 116 -9.44 -13.92 4.09
C ASP A 116 -10.04 -12.55 4.44
N TYR A 117 -10.60 -11.83 3.46
CA TYR A 117 -11.26 -10.55 3.71
C TYR A 117 -12.62 -10.74 4.37
N GLU A 118 -12.76 -10.19 5.57
CA GLU A 118 -14.01 -10.13 6.34
C GLU A 118 -14.64 -8.73 6.19
N GLY A 119 -15.86 -8.68 5.62
CA GLY A 119 -16.54 -7.43 5.28
C GLY A 119 -17.23 -6.71 6.45
N ASP A 120 -17.14 -7.26 7.66
CA ASP A 120 -17.56 -6.63 8.92
C ASP A 120 -16.38 -5.97 9.67
N GLY A 121 -15.18 -5.98 9.06
CA GLY A 121 -14.02 -5.26 9.55
C GLY A 121 -14.21 -3.74 9.53
N ALA A 122 -13.42 -3.03 10.35
CA ALA A 122 -13.43 -1.57 10.42
C ALA A 122 -12.61 -0.92 9.29
N TRP A 123 -12.72 -1.43 8.06
CA TRP A 123 -11.99 -0.90 6.92
C TRP A 123 -12.62 0.41 6.40
N PRO A 124 -11.83 1.34 5.84
CA PRO A 124 -12.39 2.46 5.10
C PRO A 124 -13.22 2.00 3.91
N THR A 125 -14.33 2.70 3.65
CA THR A 125 -15.29 2.37 2.58
C THR A 125 -14.65 2.14 1.21
N LEU A 126 -13.57 2.87 0.89
CA LEU A 126 -12.83 2.67 -0.37
C LEU A 126 -12.31 1.23 -0.51
N LEU A 127 -11.80 0.63 0.58
CA LEU A 127 -11.28 -0.73 0.57
C LEU A 127 -12.41 -1.77 0.48
N ASP A 128 -13.52 -1.55 1.19
CA ASP A 128 -14.73 -2.38 1.03
C ASP A 128 -15.23 -2.37 -0.41
N ASP A 129 -15.37 -1.17 -1.00
CA ASP A 129 -15.82 -1.00 -2.38
C ASP A 129 -14.84 -1.66 -3.38
N PHE A 130 -13.53 -1.58 -3.12
CA PHE A 130 -12.52 -2.26 -3.92
C PHE A 130 -12.70 -3.79 -3.87
N VAL A 131 -12.93 -4.36 -2.69
CA VAL A 131 -13.15 -5.80 -2.54
C VAL A 131 -14.39 -6.25 -3.28
N ILE A 132 -15.48 -5.49 -3.19
CA ILE A 132 -16.73 -5.76 -3.91
C ILE A 132 -16.49 -5.69 -5.43
N TRP A 133 -15.79 -4.67 -5.90
CA TRP A 133 -15.44 -4.52 -7.31
C TRP A 133 -14.58 -5.68 -7.81
N LYS A 134 -13.56 -6.09 -7.06
CA LYS A 134 -12.63 -7.15 -7.45
C LYS A 134 -13.25 -8.56 -7.41
N LYS A 135 -14.10 -8.86 -6.43
CA LYS A 135 -14.83 -10.14 -6.37
C LYS A 135 -15.99 -10.22 -7.36
N GLY A 136 -16.42 -9.06 -7.88
CA GLY A 136 -17.68 -8.90 -8.58
C GLY A 136 -18.87 -8.90 -7.59
N PRO A 137 -20.03 -8.35 -7.98
CA PRO A 137 -21.26 -8.63 -7.25
C PRO A 137 -21.40 -10.15 -7.18
N ALA A 138 -21.57 -10.69 -5.96
CA ALA A 138 -21.62 -12.12 -5.68
C ALA A 138 -22.31 -12.86 -6.85
N GLY A 139 -21.59 -13.82 -7.44
CA GLY A 139 -22.00 -14.50 -8.66
C GLY A 139 -23.49 -14.80 -8.66
N ASP A 140 -24.18 -14.25 -9.65
CA ASP A 140 -25.44 -14.81 -10.11
C ASP A 140 -25.13 -16.24 -10.51
N VAL A 141 -25.38 -17.17 -9.58
CA VAL A 141 -25.38 -18.60 -9.86
C VAL A 141 -26.60 -18.82 -10.73
N GLY A 142 -26.41 -18.65 -12.04
CA GLY A 142 -27.27 -19.24 -13.05
C GLY A 142 -27.34 -20.73 -12.76
N GLY A 143 -28.46 -21.17 -12.20
CA GLY A 143 -28.57 -22.51 -11.65
C GLY A 143 -29.94 -22.87 -11.10
N GLU A 144 -31.02 -22.61 -11.83
CA GLU A 144 -32.20 -23.49 -11.80
C GLU A 144 -32.67 -23.76 -13.23
N VAL A 145 -32.12 -24.82 -13.82
CA VAL A 145 -32.87 -25.67 -14.76
C VAL A 145 -33.75 -26.56 -13.91
N GLY A 146 -35.05 -26.24 -13.87
CA GLY A 146 -36.12 -27.10 -13.37
C GLY A 146 -37.12 -27.32 -14.49
N THR A 147 -36.98 -28.48 -15.12
CA THR A 147 -37.93 -29.12 -16.03
C THR A 147 -39.36 -29.13 -15.49
N GLU A 148 -40.33 -28.73 -16.31
CA GLU A 148 -41.57 -29.46 -16.65
C GLU A 148 -42.19 -28.87 -17.92
#